data_AF-A0A8S2SVC1-F1
#
_entry.id   AF-A0A8S2SVC1-F1
#
_cell.length_a   1.000
_cell.length_b   1.000
_cell.length_c   1.000
_cell.angle_alpha   90.00
_cell.angle_beta   90.00
_cell.angle_gamma   90.00
#
_symmetry.space_group_name_H-M   'P 1'
#
loop_
_entity.id
_entity.type
_entity.pdbx_description
1 polymer ?
#
loop_
_entity_poly.entity_id
_entity_poly.type
_entity_poly.pdbx_seq_one_letter_code
_entity_poly.pdbx_strand_id
1 'polypeptide(L)'
;MSGSIEDQSLSFYLKRLTIVQIFLAYVFLVTGLCVNLLQLLSACFIWPFNRGLYRKINYHLATIIWSHKAVLERDLKRLVDDYPKDYNFTLFLSCEGTRYSNEKRLDSMKIAREKGLPELKHHILPRTKGFVLIMKGIHQHITAVYDITIAFQTPKNPELSNLLIGQRCQAEGFIRRIPISEVPYDDEEKSAQFVHKLFQEKDQIFEYFLQHGTFEGAGNPKAIDLKRKKQDLIIEISCLIIIGLPSIYLLIKFLLFGSILSQIIFLFIVMAGFLGVRLMVQTSARPKLVSKSVKQE
;
A
#
# COMPACT_ATOMS: atom_id res chain seq x y z
N MET A 1 -9.52 -22.86 26.62
CA MET A 1 -10.20 -22.19 25.49
C MET A 1 -11.07 -20.98 25.90
N SER A 2 -11.07 -20.54 27.17
CA SER A 2 -11.85 -19.36 27.61
C SER A 2 -11.07 -18.03 27.62
N GLY A 3 -9.73 -18.06 27.72
CA GLY A 3 -8.93 -16.83 27.84
C GLY A 3 -8.74 -16.01 26.56
N SER A 4 -9.12 -16.50 25.37
CA SER A 4 -8.87 -15.79 24.10
C SER A 4 -10.00 -14.86 23.66
N ILE A 5 -11.19 -14.98 24.26
CA ILE A 5 -12.37 -14.21 23.87
C ILE A 5 -12.47 -12.91 24.70
N GLU A 6 -12.15 -12.95 25.99
CA GLU A 6 -12.16 -11.77 26.87
C GLU A 6 -11.01 -10.80 26.59
N ASP A 7 -9.78 -11.29 26.40
CA ASP A 7 -8.62 -10.45 26.05
C ASP A 7 -8.79 -9.73 24.71
N GLN A 8 -9.49 -10.36 23.75
CA GLN A 8 -9.85 -9.70 22.50
C GLN A 8 -10.88 -8.60 22.71
N SER A 9 -11.78 -8.74 23.69
CA SER A 9 -12.81 -7.73 23.97
C SER A 9 -12.20 -6.47 24.58
N LEU A 10 -11.33 -6.58 25.60
CA LEU A 10 -10.69 -5.42 26.23
C LEU A 10 -9.75 -4.69 25.28
N SER A 11 -8.90 -5.42 24.54
CA SER A 11 -8.05 -4.83 23.49
C SER A 11 -8.89 -4.12 22.42
N PHE A 12 -10.06 -4.64 22.09
CA PHE A 12 -10.96 -4.04 21.11
C PHE A 12 -11.57 -2.74 21.66
N TYR A 13 -12.02 -2.72 22.92
CA TYR A 13 -12.53 -1.51 23.57
C TYR A 13 -11.45 -0.42 23.71
N LEU A 14 -10.24 -0.78 24.13
CA LEU A 14 -9.12 0.17 24.28
C LEU A 14 -8.74 0.84 22.96
N LYS A 15 -8.70 0.08 21.85
CA LYS A 15 -8.38 0.63 20.52
C LYS A 15 -9.44 1.60 19.99
N ARG A 16 -10.69 1.49 20.44
CA ARG A 16 -11.77 2.41 20.07
C ARG A 16 -11.72 3.74 20.83
N LEU A 17 -10.90 3.88 21.87
CA LEU A 17 -10.74 5.13 22.59
C LEU A 17 -10.07 6.17 21.70
N THR A 18 -10.72 7.31 21.50
CA THR A 18 -10.20 8.42 20.69
C THR A 18 -8.80 8.87 21.13
N ILE A 19 -8.53 8.84 22.44
CA ILE A 19 -7.22 9.18 23.01
C ILE A 19 -6.13 8.22 22.51
N VAL A 20 -6.41 6.92 22.45
CA VAL A 20 -5.46 5.91 21.94
C VAL A 20 -5.20 6.11 20.45
N GLN A 21 -6.23 6.47 19.67
CA GLN A 21 -6.08 6.74 18.24
C GLN A 21 -5.26 8.00 17.96
N ILE A 22 -5.50 9.09 18.71
CA ILE A 22 -4.68 10.31 18.66
C ILE A 22 -3.23 9.99 19.02
N PHE A 23 -3.03 9.17 20.05
CA PHE A 23 -1.71 8.75 20.47
C PHE A 23 -0.97 7.94 19.39
N LEU A 24 -1.63 6.94 18.79
CA LEU A 24 -1.05 6.16 17.69
C LEU A 24 -0.71 7.05 16.48
N ALA A 25 -1.60 7.98 16.12
CA ALA A 25 -1.34 8.92 15.02
C ALA A 25 -0.14 9.83 15.33
N TYR A 26 -0.02 10.30 16.58
CA TYR A 26 1.12 11.09 17.02
C TYR A 26 2.44 10.32 16.95
N VAL A 27 2.49 9.09 17.49
CA VAL A 27 3.70 8.25 17.43
C VAL A 27 4.10 7.96 15.99
N PHE A 28 3.12 7.68 15.12
CA PHE A 28 3.37 7.49 13.69
C PHE A 28 3.99 8.74 13.03
N LEU A 29 3.44 9.93 13.30
CA LEU A 29 3.95 11.20 12.79
C LEU A 29 5.37 11.50 13.29
N VAL A 30 5.62 11.37 14.60
CA VAL A 30 6.94 11.61 15.18
C VAL A 30 7.97 10.63 14.63
N THR A 31 7.63 9.35 14.52
CA THR A 31 8.51 8.34 13.94
C THR A 31 8.85 8.68 12.48
N GLY A 32 7.86 9.08 11.68
CA GLY A 32 8.08 9.54 10.31
C GLY A 32 9.02 10.76 10.23
N LEU A 33 8.83 11.76 11.10
CA LEU A 33 9.70 12.93 11.17
C LEU A 33 11.14 12.58 11.57
N CYS A 34 11.31 11.73 12.60
CA CYS A 34 12.61 11.27 13.05
C CYS A 34 13.37 10.56 11.93
N VAL A 35 12.72 9.65 11.21
CA VAL A 35 13.37 8.92 10.13
C VAL A 35 13.68 9.83 8.94
N ASN A 36 12.78 10.75 8.56
CA ASN A 36 13.07 11.73 7.51
C ASN A 36 14.24 12.66 7.89
N LEU A 37 14.37 13.02 9.17
CA LEU A 37 15.52 13.78 9.66
C LEU A 37 16.81 12.96 9.53
N LEU A 38 16.80 11.68 9.91
CA LEU A 38 17.95 10.80 9.72
C LEU A 38 18.31 10.64 8.23
N GLN A 39 17.32 10.56 7.34
CA GLN A 39 17.54 10.56 5.89
C GLN A 39 18.20 11.87 5.43
N LEU A 40 17.72 13.03 5.89
CA LEU A 40 18.31 14.33 5.57
C LEU A 40 19.75 14.44 6.10
N LEU A 41 20.01 14.04 7.33
CA LEU A 41 21.37 14.02 7.90
C LEU A 41 22.29 13.11 7.08
N SER A 42 21.82 11.92 6.70
CA SER A 42 22.60 11.04 5.82
C SER A 42 22.86 11.68 4.45
N ALA A 43 21.93 12.47 3.91
CA ALA A 43 22.11 13.18 2.65
C ALA A 43 23.10 14.35 2.78
N CYS A 44 23.15 15.04 3.91
CA CYS A 44 24.10 16.14 4.12
C CYS A 44 25.52 15.63 4.42
N PHE A 45 25.65 14.57 5.23
CA PHE A 45 26.95 14.16 5.79
C PHE A 45 27.54 12.92 5.15
N ILE A 46 26.76 12.05 4.51
CA ILE A 46 27.24 10.76 3.97
C ILE A 46 27.23 10.79 2.45
N TRP A 47 26.17 11.30 1.83
CA TRP A 47 26.03 11.33 0.36
C TRP A 47 27.18 12.04 -0.37
N PRO A 48 27.76 13.17 0.10
CA PRO A 48 28.88 13.81 -0.59
C PRO A 48 30.16 12.97 -0.64
N PHE A 49 30.36 12.09 0.34
CA PHE A 49 31.59 11.30 0.49
C PHE A 49 31.44 9.85 0.03
N ASN A 50 30.26 9.24 0.25
CA ASN A 50 30.01 7.85 -0.10
C ASN A 50 28.53 7.62 -0.46
N ARG A 51 28.25 7.66 -1.77
CA ARG A 51 26.90 7.42 -2.31
C ARG A 51 26.37 6.01 -2.03
N GLY A 52 27.24 4.99 -1.99
CA GLY A 52 26.85 3.61 -1.74
C GLY A 52 26.40 3.39 -0.29
N LEU A 53 27.14 3.95 0.67
CA LEU A 53 26.78 3.89 2.09
C LEU A 53 25.50 4.68 2.37
N TYR A 54 25.36 5.88 1.79
CA TYR A 54 24.12 6.66 1.86
C TYR A 54 22.91 5.85 1.37
N ARG A 55 23.01 5.20 0.20
CA ARG A 55 21.95 4.36 -0.36
C ARG A 55 21.57 3.20 0.58
N LYS A 56 22.56 2.52 1.18
CA LYS A 56 22.31 1.43 2.16
C LYS A 56 21.61 1.92 3.43
N ILE A 57 22.05 3.04 4.00
CA ILE A 57 21.43 3.63 5.20
C ILE A 57 20.01 4.08 4.90
N ASN A 58 19.82 4.82 3.80
CA ASN A 58 18.51 5.33 3.43
C ASN A 58 17.54 4.20 3.08
N TYR A 59 18.03 3.08 2.51
CA TYR A 59 17.25 1.85 2.35
C TYR A 59 16.75 1.30 3.68
N HIS A 60 17.63 1.09 4.67
CA HIS A 60 17.21 0.57 5.97
C HIS A 60 16.24 1.53 6.69
N LEU A 61 16.50 2.83 6.63
CA LEU A 61 15.58 3.86 7.15
C LEU A 61 14.22 3.81 6.42
N ALA A 62 14.22 3.65 5.11
CA ALA A 62 13.00 3.49 4.33
C ALA A 62 12.27 2.20 4.70
N THR A 63 12.95 1.09 4.99
CA THR A 63 12.28 -0.15 5.44
C THR A 63 11.58 0.00 6.80
N ILE A 64 12.01 0.95 7.64
CA ILE A 64 11.38 1.24 8.94
C ILE A 64 10.03 1.97 8.75
N ILE A 65 9.89 2.84 7.73
CA ILE A 65 8.63 3.56 7.45
C ILE A 65 7.77 2.86 6.39
N TRP A 66 8.40 2.44 5.30
CA TRP A 66 7.80 2.01 4.04
C TRP A 66 7.95 0.50 3.86
N SER A 67 7.23 -0.29 4.64
CA SER A 67 7.06 -1.72 4.36
C SER A 67 6.16 -1.93 3.12
N HIS A 68 6.68 -1.62 1.92
CA HIS A 68 6.10 -1.76 0.56
C HIS A 68 5.46 -0.49 -0.05
N LYS A 69 6.16 0.14 -1.00
CA LYS A 69 5.69 0.40 -2.38
C LYS A 69 6.74 1.16 -3.21
N ALA A 70 6.86 0.76 -4.46
CA ALA A 70 7.86 1.23 -5.42
C ALA A 70 7.37 2.42 -6.27
N VAL A 71 8.35 3.20 -6.75
CA VAL A 71 8.25 4.37 -7.63
C VAL A 71 8.34 3.95 -9.10
N LEU A 72 7.67 4.65 -10.02
CA LEU A 72 7.78 4.42 -11.48
C LEU A 72 7.86 5.73 -12.27
N GLU A 73 8.80 5.81 -13.23
CA GLU A 73 8.52 5.72 -14.69
C GLU A 73 9.69 6.31 -15.52
N ARG A 74 10.36 7.39 -15.08
CA ARG A 74 11.54 7.93 -15.78
C ARG A 74 12.87 7.49 -15.20
N ASP A 75 12.87 7.09 -13.94
CA ASP A 75 14.08 6.70 -13.22
C ASP A 75 14.34 5.19 -13.29
N LEU A 76 13.48 4.35 -13.88
CA LEU A 76 13.57 2.89 -13.71
C LEU A 76 14.87 2.30 -14.27
N LYS A 77 15.33 2.73 -15.45
CA LYS A 77 16.63 2.30 -16.00
C LYS A 77 17.80 2.78 -15.14
N ARG A 78 17.82 4.07 -14.78
CA ARG A 78 18.85 4.63 -13.90
C ARG A 78 18.85 3.96 -12.53
N LEU A 79 17.68 3.73 -11.93
CA LEU A 79 17.52 3.05 -10.64
C LEU A 79 18.03 1.62 -10.71
N VAL A 80 17.71 0.86 -11.76
CA VAL A 80 18.20 -0.52 -11.86
C VAL A 80 19.72 -0.55 -12.05
N ASP A 81 20.29 0.36 -12.84
CA ASP A 81 21.74 0.45 -13.07
C ASP A 81 22.51 1.08 -11.88
N ASP A 82 21.89 1.99 -11.15
CA ASP A 82 22.46 2.68 -9.99
C ASP A 82 22.39 1.84 -8.70
N TYR A 83 21.45 0.91 -8.60
CA TYR A 83 21.36 0.08 -7.41
C TYR A 83 22.55 -0.89 -7.35
N PRO A 84 23.05 -1.23 -6.15
CA PRO A 84 24.16 -2.16 -6.01
C PRO A 84 23.89 -3.47 -6.75
N LYS A 85 24.90 -4.04 -7.42
CA LYS A 85 24.77 -5.23 -8.29
C LYS A 85 24.15 -6.46 -7.61
N ASP A 86 24.17 -6.52 -6.29
CA ASP A 86 23.61 -7.63 -5.49
C ASP A 86 22.22 -7.31 -4.88
N TYR A 87 21.55 -6.26 -5.35
CA TYR A 87 20.31 -5.80 -4.74
C TYR A 87 19.06 -6.33 -5.46
N ASN A 88 18.24 -7.08 -4.71
CA ASN A 88 16.92 -7.51 -5.16
C ASN A 88 15.91 -6.35 -5.00
N PHE A 89 15.34 -5.86 -6.10
CA PHE A 89 14.24 -4.91 -6.05
C PHE A 89 12.91 -5.60 -6.37
N THR A 90 11.83 -5.14 -5.70
CA THR A 90 10.46 -5.59 -5.97
C THR A 90 9.67 -4.42 -6.53
N LEU A 91 9.15 -4.57 -7.74
CA LEU A 91 8.25 -3.60 -8.35
C LEU A 91 6.80 -4.04 -8.17
N PHE A 92 6.01 -3.22 -7.48
CA PHE A 92 4.57 -3.45 -7.36
C PHE A 92 3.82 -2.72 -8.48
N LEU A 93 3.07 -3.48 -9.28
CA LEU A 93 2.25 -2.94 -10.35
C LEU A 93 0.78 -3.32 -10.14
N SER A 94 -0.10 -2.34 -10.19
CA SER A 94 -1.55 -2.55 -10.24
C SER A 94 -2.07 -2.12 -11.61
N CYS A 95 -2.39 -3.09 -12.46
CA CYS A 95 -2.83 -2.81 -13.83
C CYS A 95 -4.22 -2.16 -13.88
N GLU A 96 -5.08 -2.30 -12.86
CA GLU A 96 -6.37 -1.58 -12.81
C GLU A 96 -6.15 -0.05 -12.72
N GLY A 97 -5.04 0.37 -12.11
CA GLY A 97 -4.62 1.77 -12.06
C GLY A 97 -5.52 2.70 -11.25
N THR A 98 -6.50 2.16 -10.50
CA THR A 98 -7.39 2.94 -9.64
C THR A 98 -7.99 2.07 -8.55
N ARG A 99 -8.60 2.69 -7.53
CA ARG A 99 -9.41 1.96 -6.54
C ARG A 99 -10.69 1.45 -7.20
N TYR A 100 -10.98 0.17 -6.99
CA TYR A 100 -12.21 -0.48 -7.40
C TYR A 100 -13.46 0.24 -6.84
N SER A 101 -14.48 0.37 -7.69
CA SER A 101 -15.86 0.68 -7.29
C SER A 101 -16.81 0.06 -8.30
N ASN A 102 -18.04 -0.25 -7.88
CA ASN A 102 -19.04 -0.84 -8.78
C ASN A 102 -19.34 0.07 -9.98
N GLU A 103 -19.40 1.39 -9.76
CA GLU A 103 -19.58 2.39 -10.82
C GLU A 103 -18.45 2.32 -11.87
N LYS A 104 -17.19 2.34 -11.43
CA LYS A 104 -16.03 2.25 -12.33
C LYS A 104 -15.96 0.90 -13.05
N ARG A 105 -16.38 -0.18 -12.39
CA ARG A 105 -16.46 -1.49 -13.04
C ARG A 105 -17.48 -1.45 -14.17
N LEU A 106 -18.68 -0.91 -13.95
CA LEU A 106 -19.71 -0.79 -14.98
C LEU A 106 -19.23 0.05 -16.17
N ASP A 107 -18.55 1.17 -15.92
CA ASP A 107 -17.97 1.97 -17.01
C ASP A 107 -16.85 1.22 -17.74
N SER A 108 -16.03 0.48 -17.01
CA SER A 108 -15.03 -0.40 -17.60
C SER A 108 -15.65 -1.51 -18.46
N MET A 109 -16.84 -2.01 -18.11
CA MET A 109 -17.53 -3.03 -18.91
C MET A 109 -18.09 -2.46 -20.22
N LYS A 110 -18.54 -1.19 -20.23
CA LYS A 110 -18.91 -0.50 -21.48
C LYS A 110 -17.72 -0.47 -22.44
N ILE A 111 -16.55 -0.08 -21.94
CA ILE A 111 -15.30 -0.06 -22.71
C ILE A 111 -14.91 -1.48 -23.16
N ALA A 112 -15.16 -2.51 -22.35
CA ALA A 112 -14.91 -3.90 -22.72
C ALA A 112 -15.71 -4.29 -23.96
N ARG A 113 -17.03 -4.01 -23.95
CA ARG A 113 -17.94 -4.30 -25.07
C ARG A 113 -17.54 -3.56 -26.34
N GLU A 114 -17.24 -2.27 -26.23
CA GLU A 114 -16.80 -1.44 -27.37
C GLU A 114 -15.51 -1.97 -28.02
N LYS A 115 -14.62 -2.58 -27.24
CA LYS A 115 -13.34 -3.11 -27.70
C LYS A 115 -13.37 -4.62 -28.00
N GLY A 116 -14.53 -5.27 -27.86
CA GLY A 116 -14.65 -6.73 -28.02
C GLY A 116 -13.84 -7.53 -27.00
N LEU A 117 -13.58 -6.98 -25.81
CA LEU A 117 -12.87 -7.65 -24.73
C LEU A 117 -13.87 -8.36 -23.79
N PRO A 118 -13.48 -9.49 -23.17
CA PRO A 118 -14.33 -10.16 -22.18
C PRO A 118 -14.69 -9.27 -20.99
N GLU A 119 -15.95 -9.35 -20.57
CA GLU A 119 -16.45 -8.66 -19.39
C GLU A 119 -16.01 -9.38 -18.11
N LEU A 120 -15.54 -8.62 -17.11
CA LEU A 120 -15.11 -9.10 -15.81
C LEU A 120 -16.16 -8.78 -14.74
N LYS A 121 -16.41 -9.73 -13.83
CA LYS A 121 -17.46 -9.59 -12.80
C LYS A 121 -16.99 -8.81 -11.58
N HIS A 122 -15.74 -9.00 -11.18
CA HIS A 122 -15.16 -8.52 -9.92
C HIS A 122 -13.97 -7.58 -10.11
N HIS A 123 -13.43 -7.50 -11.33
CA HIS A 123 -12.30 -6.65 -11.67
C HIS A 123 -12.63 -5.52 -12.65
N ILE A 124 -11.83 -4.46 -12.62
CA ILE A 124 -11.79 -3.44 -13.67
C ILE A 124 -10.86 -3.94 -14.78
N LEU A 125 -11.12 -3.56 -16.04
CA LEU A 125 -10.21 -3.92 -17.13
C LEU A 125 -8.78 -3.42 -16.85
N PRO A 126 -7.76 -4.28 -17.03
CA PRO A 126 -6.39 -3.87 -16.81
C PRO A 126 -5.91 -2.90 -17.89
N ARG A 127 -5.12 -1.92 -17.46
CA ARG A 127 -4.30 -1.06 -18.32
C ARG A 127 -2.97 -1.75 -18.56
N THR A 128 -2.73 -2.14 -19.80
CA THR A 128 -1.60 -2.98 -20.17
C THR A 128 -0.33 -2.19 -20.48
N LYS A 129 -0.44 -0.95 -20.97
CA LYS A 129 0.70 -0.13 -21.43
C LYS A 129 1.84 -0.02 -20.42
N GLY A 130 1.52 0.20 -19.14
CA GLY A 130 2.52 0.29 -18.08
C GLY A 130 3.29 -1.02 -17.88
N PHE A 131 2.58 -2.16 -17.89
CA PHE A 131 3.20 -3.48 -17.83
C PHE A 131 4.14 -3.71 -19.02
N VAL A 132 3.68 -3.44 -20.24
CA VAL A 132 4.48 -3.62 -21.46
C VAL A 132 5.77 -2.79 -21.40
N LEU A 133 5.67 -1.52 -21.01
CA LEU A 133 6.83 -0.63 -20.88
C LEU A 133 7.83 -1.14 -19.85
N ILE A 134 7.34 -1.58 -18.69
CA ILE A 134 8.17 -2.15 -17.62
C ILE A 134 8.90 -3.38 -18.13
N MET A 135 8.18 -4.34 -18.72
CA MET A 135 8.77 -5.59 -19.19
C MET A 135 9.86 -5.34 -20.25
N LYS A 136 9.61 -4.42 -21.20
CA LYS A 136 10.65 -4.00 -22.16
C LYS A 136 11.90 -3.44 -21.49
N GLY A 137 11.73 -2.69 -20.40
CA GLY A 137 12.83 -2.02 -19.71
C GLY A 137 13.64 -2.89 -18.76
N ILE A 138 13.00 -3.84 -18.06
CA ILE A 138 13.63 -4.55 -16.93
C ILE A 138 13.59 -6.07 -17.00
N HIS A 139 13.06 -6.69 -18.06
CA HIS A 139 12.95 -8.16 -18.15
C HIS A 139 14.28 -8.88 -17.87
N GLN A 140 15.43 -8.33 -18.30
CA GLN A 140 16.76 -8.92 -18.09
C GLN A 140 17.22 -8.91 -16.63
N HIS A 141 16.59 -8.09 -15.79
CA HIS A 141 16.95 -7.89 -14.38
C HIS A 141 15.95 -8.53 -13.42
N ILE A 142 14.89 -9.18 -13.92
CA ILE A 142 13.88 -9.85 -13.10
C ILE A 142 13.86 -11.34 -13.39
N THR A 143 13.61 -12.14 -12.35
CA THR A 143 13.60 -13.60 -12.46
C THR A 143 12.20 -14.17 -12.63
N ALA A 144 11.18 -13.45 -12.17
CA ALA A 144 9.79 -13.86 -12.24
C ALA A 144 8.83 -12.70 -12.00
N VAL A 145 7.59 -12.86 -12.48
CA VAL A 145 6.44 -12.03 -12.14
C VAL A 145 5.60 -12.78 -11.10
N TYR A 146 5.30 -12.11 -9.99
CA TYR A 146 4.40 -12.65 -8.97
C TYR A 146 3.00 -12.10 -9.20
N ASP A 147 2.10 -12.99 -9.57
CA ASP A 147 0.69 -12.71 -9.73
C ASP A 147 -0.03 -12.91 -8.39
N ILE A 148 -0.54 -11.83 -7.82
CA ILE A 148 -1.08 -11.80 -6.45
C ILE A 148 -2.54 -11.36 -6.47
N THR A 149 -3.40 -12.13 -5.82
CA THR A 149 -4.81 -11.78 -5.54
C THR A 149 -5.02 -11.85 -4.04
N ILE A 150 -5.53 -10.78 -3.44
CA ILE A 150 -5.83 -10.73 -2.00
C ILE A 150 -7.32 -10.50 -1.85
N ALA A 151 -7.97 -11.35 -1.07
CA ALA A 151 -9.39 -11.25 -0.79
C ALA A 151 -9.64 -11.25 0.72
N PHE A 152 -10.61 -10.45 1.16
CA PHE A 152 -10.88 -10.26 2.58
C PHE A 152 -12.19 -10.95 2.98
N GLN A 153 -12.11 -11.83 3.98
CA GLN A 153 -13.27 -12.49 4.56
C GLN A 153 -13.97 -11.58 5.57
N THR A 154 -13.18 -10.88 6.39
CA THR A 154 -13.68 -10.04 7.47
C THR A 154 -12.72 -8.89 7.68
N PRO A 155 -13.12 -7.61 7.56
CA PRO A 155 -14.32 -7.13 6.87
C PRO A 155 -14.23 -7.38 5.36
N LYS A 156 -15.37 -7.50 4.65
CA LYS A 156 -15.37 -7.64 3.17
C LYS A 156 -14.65 -6.49 2.46
N ASN A 157 -14.76 -5.27 3.02
CA ASN A 157 -14.07 -4.08 2.55
C ASN A 157 -13.22 -3.51 3.70
N PRO A 158 -11.91 -3.79 3.75
CA PRO A 158 -11.04 -3.24 4.77
C PRO A 158 -10.79 -1.75 4.52
N GLU A 159 -11.14 -0.94 5.51
CA GLU A 159 -10.81 0.47 5.56
C GLU A 159 -9.81 0.76 6.68
N LEU A 160 -9.12 1.89 6.60
CA LEU A 160 -8.21 2.32 7.67
C LEU A 160 -8.96 2.53 8.99
N SER A 161 -10.21 2.99 8.93
CA SER A 161 -11.12 3.08 10.08
C SER A 161 -11.28 1.74 10.80
N ASN A 162 -11.34 0.63 10.07
CA ASN A 162 -11.50 -0.71 10.61
C ASN A 162 -10.27 -1.12 11.43
N LEU A 163 -9.07 -0.71 10.99
CA LEU A 163 -7.84 -0.85 11.79
C LEU A 163 -7.90 -0.03 13.07
N LEU A 164 -8.35 1.23 12.98
CA LEU A 164 -8.42 2.17 14.11
C LEU A 164 -9.39 1.69 15.20
N ILE A 165 -10.50 1.06 14.83
CA ILE A 165 -11.44 0.47 15.80
C ILE A 165 -11.04 -0.93 16.28
N GLY A 166 -9.87 -1.43 15.84
CA GLY A 166 -9.39 -2.77 16.22
C GLY A 166 -10.20 -3.92 15.63
N GLN A 167 -10.94 -3.69 14.55
CA GLN A 167 -11.70 -4.74 13.89
C GLN A 167 -10.74 -5.80 13.33
N ARG A 168 -11.08 -7.07 13.55
CA ARG A 168 -10.32 -8.19 12.99
C ARG A 168 -10.34 -8.10 11.46
N CYS A 169 -9.15 -8.09 10.86
CA CYS A 169 -8.94 -8.17 9.42
C CYS A 169 -8.37 -9.56 9.08
N GLN A 170 -9.14 -10.37 8.36
CA GLN A 170 -8.77 -11.69 7.87
C GLN A 170 -8.80 -11.66 6.35
N ALA A 171 -7.65 -11.94 5.75
CA ALA A 171 -7.44 -11.96 4.32
C ALA A 171 -6.81 -13.28 3.91
N GLU A 172 -7.18 -13.77 2.73
CA GLU A 172 -6.46 -14.82 2.04
C GLU A 172 -5.74 -14.23 0.84
N GLY A 173 -4.56 -14.78 0.55
CA GLY A 173 -3.76 -14.40 -0.60
C GLY A 173 -3.55 -15.60 -1.50
N PHE A 174 -3.96 -15.47 -2.77
CA PHE A 174 -3.53 -16.36 -3.84
C PHE A 174 -2.29 -15.77 -4.50
N ILE A 175 -1.19 -16.53 -4.53
CA ILE A 175 0.08 -16.09 -5.11
C ILE A 175 0.55 -17.15 -6.10
N ARG A 176 0.77 -16.73 -7.34
CA ARG A 176 1.37 -17.55 -8.40
C ARG A 176 2.67 -16.91 -8.86
N ARG A 177 3.75 -17.69 -8.87
CA ARG A 177 5.03 -17.27 -9.46
C ARG A 177 5.06 -17.67 -10.93
N ILE A 178 5.27 -16.72 -11.82
CA ILE A 178 5.39 -16.92 -13.26
C ILE A 178 6.85 -16.66 -13.66
N PRO A 179 7.63 -17.67 -14.08
CA PRO A 179 8.99 -17.48 -14.56
C PRO A 179 9.06 -16.47 -15.69
N ILE A 180 10.14 -15.67 -15.74
CA ILE A 180 10.31 -14.64 -16.78
C ILE A 180 10.27 -15.22 -18.20
N SER A 181 10.68 -16.48 -18.38
CA SER A 181 10.63 -17.22 -19.65
C SER A 181 9.21 -17.44 -20.19
N GLU A 182 8.19 -17.40 -19.32
CA GLU A 182 6.78 -17.57 -19.69
C GLU A 182 6.08 -16.22 -19.91
N VAL A 183 6.73 -15.11 -19.57
CA VAL A 183 6.15 -13.76 -19.68
C VAL A 183 6.55 -13.17 -21.02
N PRO A 184 5.60 -12.82 -21.91
CA PRO A 184 5.93 -12.11 -23.13
C PRO A 184 6.47 -10.71 -22.80
N TYR A 185 7.57 -10.34 -23.45
CA TYR A 185 8.18 -9.00 -23.35
C TYR A 185 8.63 -8.43 -24.70
N ASP A 186 8.81 -9.28 -25.72
CA ASP A 186 9.26 -8.86 -27.07
C ASP A 186 8.15 -8.23 -27.91
N ASP A 187 6.90 -8.62 -27.66
CA ASP A 187 5.72 -8.25 -28.43
C ASP A 187 4.70 -7.55 -27.53
N GLU A 188 4.34 -6.30 -27.87
CA GLU A 188 3.42 -5.49 -27.08
C GLU A 188 2.01 -6.09 -27.02
N GLU A 189 1.54 -6.67 -28.12
CA GLU A 189 0.19 -7.24 -28.21
C GLU A 189 0.12 -8.52 -27.39
N LYS A 190 1.12 -9.40 -27.50
CA LYS A 190 1.18 -10.61 -26.66
C LYS A 190 1.29 -10.27 -25.17
N SER A 191 2.07 -9.24 -24.84
CA SER A 191 2.20 -8.73 -23.48
C SER A 191 0.87 -8.17 -22.94
N ALA A 192 0.12 -7.45 -23.78
CA ALA A 192 -1.20 -6.96 -23.41
C ALA A 192 -2.21 -8.11 -23.23
N GLN A 193 -2.23 -9.07 -24.16
CA GLN A 193 -3.09 -10.26 -24.09
C GLN A 193 -2.78 -11.10 -22.86
N PHE A 194 -1.51 -11.27 -22.50
CA PHE A 194 -1.07 -11.94 -21.29
C PHE A 194 -1.70 -11.30 -20.04
N VAL A 195 -1.62 -9.96 -19.91
CA VAL A 195 -2.24 -9.25 -18.79
C VAL A 195 -3.76 -9.42 -18.80
N HIS A 196 -4.43 -9.34 -19.96
CA HIS A 196 -5.87 -9.57 -20.05
C HIS A 196 -6.26 -10.97 -19.59
N LYS A 197 -5.51 -12.00 -20.01
CA LYS A 197 -5.73 -13.39 -19.58
C LYS A 197 -5.56 -13.56 -18.08
N LEU A 198 -4.49 -12.99 -17.49
CA LEU A 198 -4.30 -13.02 -16.04
C LEU A 198 -5.50 -12.43 -15.29
N PHE A 199 -6.06 -11.32 -15.78
CA PHE A 199 -7.22 -10.70 -15.15
C PHE A 199 -8.51 -11.50 -15.28
N GLN A 200 -8.68 -12.26 -16.38
CA GLN A 200 -9.80 -13.21 -16.51
C GLN A 200 -9.67 -14.37 -15.53
N GLU A 201 -8.48 -14.93 -15.39
CA GLU A 201 -8.20 -15.99 -14.41
C GLU A 201 -8.41 -15.47 -12.97
N LYS A 202 -7.94 -14.25 -12.67
CA LYS A 202 -8.19 -13.60 -11.38
C LYS A 202 -9.67 -13.46 -11.06
N ASP A 203 -10.48 -13.07 -12.05
CA ASP A 203 -11.92 -12.91 -11.89
C ASP A 203 -12.60 -14.22 -11.50
N GLN A 204 -12.20 -15.33 -12.13
CA GLN A 204 -12.69 -16.68 -11.82
C GLN A 204 -12.22 -17.14 -10.43
N ILE A 205 -10.95 -16.92 -10.10
CA ILE A 205 -10.37 -17.27 -8.79
C ILE A 205 -11.06 -16.48 -7.67
N PHE A 206 -11.33 -15.20 -7.89
CA PHE A 206 -12.01 -14.35 -6.92
C PHE A 206 -13.48 -14.74 -6.76
N GLU A 207 -14.18 -15.06 -7.85
CA GLU A 207 -15.53 -15.64 -7.79
C GLU A 207 -15.55 -16.93 -6.96
N TYR A 208 -14.58 -17.84 -7.16
CA TYR A 208 -14.46 -19.04 -6.36
C TYR A 208 -14.31 -18.72 -4.86
N PHE A 209 -13.44 -17.76 -4.52
CA PHE A 209 -13.28 -17.30 -3.14
C PHE A 209 -14.57 -16.71 -2.56
N LEU A 210 -15.35 -15.93 -3.32
CA LEU A 210 -16.61 -15.39 -2.83
C LEU A 210 -17.63 -16.50 -2.48
N GLN A 211 -17.56 -17.63 -3.17
CA GLN A 211 -18.45 -18.77 -2.97
C GLN A 211 -17.99 -19.71 -1.84
N HIS A 212 -16.67 -19.94 -1.70
CA HIS A 212 -16.11 -20.95 -0.80
C HIS A 212 -15.41 -20.37 0.43
N GLY A 213 -15.07 -19.08 0.39
CA GLY A 213 -14.25 -18.42 1.41
C GLY A 213 -12.76 -18.72 1.33
N THR A 214 -12.31 -19.60 0.43
CA THR A 214 -10.89 -20.00 0.31
C THR A 214 -10.43 -20.02 -1.15
N PHE A 215 -9.10 -20.09 -1.37
CA PHE A 215 -8.51 -20.29 -2.70
C PHE A 215 -8.12 -21.74 -3.03
N GLU A 216 -8.48 -22.74 -2.22
CA GLU A 216 -8.00 -24.12 -2.40
C GLU A 216 -8.44 -24.76 -3.73
N GLY A 217 -9.61 -24.42 -4.25
CA GLY A 217 -10.08 -24.88 -5.57
C GLY A 217 -9.43 -24.18 -6.77
N ALA A 218 -8.61 -23.15 -6.56
CA ALA A 218 -7.86 -22.46 -7.61
C ALA A 218 -6.57 -23.22 -7.98
N GLY A 219 -6.70 -24.48 -8.39
CA GLY A 219 -5.56 -25.29 -8.87
C GLY A 219 -4.70 -25.94 -7.78
N ASN A 220 -5.30 -26.30 -6.64
CA ASN A 220 -4.64 -26.96 -5.50
C ASN A 220 -3.37 -26.21 -5.02
N PRO A 221 -3.46 -24.91 -4.70
CA PRO A 221 -2.30 -24.16 -4.24
C PRO A 221 -1.80 -24.70 -2.91
N LYS A 222 -0.49 -24.65 -2.69
CA LYS A 222 0.10 -24.95 -1.39
C LYS A 222 -0.31 -23.89 -0.37
N ALA A 223 -1.19 -24.25 0.56
CA ALA A 223 -1.59 -23.38 1.65
C ALA A 223 -0.40 -23.08 2.59
N ILE A 224 -0.18 -21.79 2.87
CA ILE A 224 0.83 -21.31 3.82
C ILE A 224 0.15 -20.38 4.79
N ASP A 225 0.10 -20.76 6.06
CA ASP A 225 -0.41 -19.91 7.13
C ASP A 225 0.67 -18.92 7.61
N LEU A 226 0.42 -17.63 7.40
CA LEU A 226 1.30 -16.54 7.82
C LEU A 226 1.06 -16.23 9.30
N LYS A 227 1.78 -16.95 10.17
CA LYS A 227 1.74 -16.69 11.61
C LYS A 227 2.30 -15.31 11.93
N ARG A 228 1.63 -14.60 12.84
CA ARG A 228 2.11 -13.32 13.39
C ARG A 228 3.46 -13.53 14.08
N LYS A 229 4.47 -12.73 13.72
CA LYS A 229 5.80 -12.82 14.33
C LYS A 229 5.83 -12.01 15.63
N LYS A 230 6.37 -12.60 16.70
CA LYS A 230 6.56 -11.89 17.98
C LYS A 230 7.54 -10.70 17.86
N GLN A 231 8.43 -10.76 16.87
CA GLN A 231 9.41 -9.71 16.58
C GLN A 231 8.74 -8.39 16.23
N ASP A 232 7.67 -8.42 15.44
CA ASP A 232 6.94 -7.21 15.03
C ASP A 232 6.38 -6.49 16.26
N LEU A 233 5.86 -7.25 17.23
CA LEU A 233 5.38 -6.71 18.51
C LEU A 233 6.51 -6.10 19.35
N ILE A 234 7.68 -6.75 19.39
CA ILE A 234 8.85 -6.25 20.12
C ILE A 234 9.32 -4.93 19.52
N ILE A 235 9.40 -4.84 18.19
CA ILE A 235 9.79 -3.62 17.49
C ILE A 235 8.79 -2.50 17.79
N GLU A 236 7.49 -2.78 17.70
CA GLU A 236 6.44 -1.79 17.97
C GLU A 236 6.53 -1.25 19.41
N ILE A 237 6.67 -2.14 20.40
CA ILE A 237 6.85 -1.77 21.82
C ILE A 237 8.14 -0.97 22.00
N SER A 238 9.23 -1.37 21.34
CA SER A 238 10.52 -0.68 21.43
C SER A 238 10.43 0.74 20.86
N CYS A 239 9.78 0.92 19.70
CA CYS A 239 9.52 2.25 19.12
C CYS A 239 8.66 3.11 20.05
N LEU A 240 7.62 2.52 20.66
CA LEU A 240 6.76 3.21 21.62
C LEU A 240 7.53 3.66 22.86
N ILE A 241 8.46 2.85 23.37
CA ILE A 241 9.27 3.21 24.56
C ILE A 241 10.36 4.23 24.21
N ILE A 242 11.09 4.03 23.11
CA ILE A 242 12.26 4.85 22.75
C ILE A 242 11.86 6.20 22.17
N ILE A 243 10.81 6.23 21.34
CA ILE A 243 10.38 7.43 20.62
C ILE A 243 9.06 7.95 21.20
N GLY A 244 8.08 7.06 21.39
CA GLY A 244 6.73 7.43 21.84
C GLY A 244 6.71 8.09 23.21
N LEU A 245 7.19 7.43 24.26
CA LEU A 245 7.11 7.95 25.64
C LEU A 245 7.89 9.27 25.82
N PRO A 246 9.15 9.42 25.34
CA PRO A 246 9.86 10.69 25.46
C PRO A 246 9.18 11.82 24.68
N SER A 247 8.66 11.54 23.48
CA SER A 247 7.96 12.56 22.69
C SER A 247 6.67 13.03 23.36
N ILE A 248 5.88 12.13 23.97
CA ILE A 248 4.73 12.52 24.81
C ILE A 248 5.18 13.39 25.98
N TYR A 249 6.21 12.97 26.72
CA TYR A 249 6.69 13.71 27.87
C TYR A 249 7.11 15.13 27.47
N LEU A 250 7.84 15.27 26.36
CA LEU A 250 8.22 16.56 25.81
C LEU A 250 7.00 17.39 25.37
N LEU A 251 6.00 16.77 24.75
CA LEU A 251 4.75 17.43 24.36
C LEU A 251 3.99 17.95 25.59
N ILE A 252 3.81 17.14 26.63
CA ILE A 252 3.15 17.55 27.87
C ILE A 252 3.93 18.68 28.54
N LYS A 253 5.25 18.55 28.64
CA LYS A 253 6.11 19.60 29.21
C LYS A 253 5.99 20.91 28.42
N PHE A 254 5.93 20.84 27.10
CA PHE A 254 5.70 21.99 26.22
C PHE A 254 4.32 22.62 26.41
N LEU A 255 3.27 21.82 26.56
CA LEU A 255 1.91 22.32 26.78
C LEU A 255 1.73 22.93 28.19
N LEU A 256 2.43 22.45 29.20
CA LEU A 256 2.31 22.96 30.57
C LEU A 256 3.23 24.14 30.85
N PHE A 257 4.47 24.12 30.33
CA PHE A 257 5.51 25.08 30.68
C PHE A 257 6.05 25.89 29.49
N GLY A 258 5.56 25.63 28.28
CA GLY A 258 5.94 26.39 27.08
C GLY A 258 5.37 27.81 27.10
N SER A 259 5.97 28.71 26.31
CA SER A 259 5.45 30.06 26.16
C SER A 259 4.14 30.05 25.39
N ILE A 260 3.20 30.92 25.77
CA ILE A 260 1.89 31.06 25.10
C ILE A 260 2.07 31.29 23.59
N LEU A 261 3.05 32.12 23.20
CA LEU A 261 3.35 32.36 21.79
C LEU A 261 3.74 31.08 21.05
N SER A 262 4.63 30.26 21.63
CA SER A 262 5.04 28.99 21.00
C SER A 262 3.88 28.01 20.87
N GLN A 263 2.96 27.99 21.85
CA GLN A 263 1.77 27.14 21.82
C GLN A 263 0.76 27.59 20.76
N ILE A 264 0.57 28.90 20.58
CA ILE A 264 -0.28 29.46 19.52
C ILE A 264 0.30 29.12 18.14
N ILE A 265 1.61 29.29 17.95
CA ILE A 265 2.30 28.93 16.70
C ILE A 265 2.12 27.43 16.41
N PHE A 266 2.31 26.58 17.42
CA PHE A 266 2.12 25.14 17.28
C PHE A 266 0.68 24.79 16.86
N LEU A 267 -0.33 25.36 17.50
CA LEU A 267 -1.73 25.17 17.13
C LEU A 267 -2.01 25.64 15.70
N PHE A 268 -1.44 26.77 15.29
CA PHE A 268 -1.57 27.27 13.92
C PHE A 268 -0.97 26.29 12.90
N ILE A 269 0.22 25.74 13.16
CA ILE A 269 0.86 24.74 12.28
C ILE A 269 -0.01 23.48 12.17
N VAL A 270 -0.54 22.98 13.28
CA VAL A 270 -1.42 21.80 13.30
C VAL A 270 -2.71 22.08 12.50
N MET A 271 -3.32 23.25 12.70
CA MET A 271 -4.53 23.66 11.97
C MET A 271 -4.27 23.84 10.46
N ALA A 272 -3.15 24.46 10.08
CA ALA A 272 -2.74 24.61 8.70
C ALA A 272 -2.49 23.26 8.03
N GLY A 273 -1.82 22.33 8.72
CA GLY A 273 -1.63 20.96 8.27
C GLY A 273 -2.95 20.22 8.07
N PHE A 274 -3.87 20.31 9.04
CA PHE A 274 -5.20 19.71 8.95
C PHE A 274 -6.01 20.27 7.77
N LEU A 275 -5.99 21.60 7.57
CA LEU A 275 -6.67 22.24 6.44
C LEU A 275 -6.05 21.82 5.11
N GLY A 276 -4.71 21.76 5.04
CA GLY A 276 -3.98 21.26 3.87
C GLY A 276 -4.39 19.84 3.50
N VAL A 277 -4.45 18.92 4.46
CA VAL A 277 -4.94 17.55 4.23
C VAL A 277 -6.38 17.54 3.74
N ARG A 278 -7.28 18.35 4.33
CA ARG A 278 -8.68 18.44 3.85
C ARG A 278 -8.76 18.95 2.40
N LEU A 279 -7.98 19.96 2.04
CA LEU A 279 -7.92 20.48 0.67
C LEU A 279 -7.36 19.42 -0.30
N MET A 280 -6.36 18.64 0.10
CA MET A 280 -5.84 17.53 -0.70
C MET A 280 -6.88 16.42 -0.93
N VAL A 281 -7.67 16.09 0.10
CA VAL A 281 -8.76 15.11 -0.03
C VAL A 281 -9.86 15.64 -0.96
N GLN A 282 -10.22 16.91 -0.85
CA GLN A 282 -11.21 17.55 -1.72
C GLN A 282 -10.75 17.61 -3.18
N THR A 283 -9.48 17.92 -3.44
CA THR A 283 -8.91 17.93 -4.81
C THR A 283 -8.76 16.52 -5.41
N SER A 284 -8.58 15.50 -4.56
CA SER A 284 -8.52 14.09 -4.98
C SER A 284 -9.90 13.49 -5.27
N ALA A 285 -10.96 14.05 -4.68
CA ALA A 285 -12.34 13.77 -5.07
C ALA A 285 -12.62 14.48 -6.40
N ARG A 286 -12.35 13.80 -7.54
CA ARG A 286 -12.78 14.32 -8.84
C ARG A 286 -14.26 14.69 -8.75
N PRO A 287 -14.67 15.90 -9.19
CA PRO A 287 -16.09 16.19 -9.30
C PRO A 287 -16.72 15.09 -10.15
N LYS A 288 -17.82 14.51 -9.66
CA LYS A 288 -18.66 13.61 -10.46
C LYS A 288 -18.94 14.38 -11.74
N LEU A 289 -18.34 13.97 -12.86
CA LEU A 289 -18.76 14.44 -14.16
C LEU A 289 -20.18 13.92 -14.29
N VAL A 290 -21.14 14.76 -13.93
CA VAL A 290 -22.54 14.61 -14.30
C VAL A 290 -22.48 14.34 -15.79
N SER A 291 -22.83 13.12 -16.18
CA SER A 291 -23.08 12.78 -17.57
C SER A 291 -24.11 13.78 -18.05
N LYS A 292 -23.65 14.82 -18.75
CA LYS A 292 -24.52 15.57 -19.65
C LYS A 292 -24.94 14.54 -20.68
N SER A 293 -26.10 13.95 -20.42
CA SER A 293 -26.98 13.37 -21.41
C SER A 293 -26.84 14.16 -22.71
N VAL A 294 -26.31 13.48 -23.72
CA VAL A 294 -26.45 13.87 -25.11
C VAL A 294 -27.94 14.05 -25.33
N LYS A 295 -28.37 15.32 -25.38
CA LYS A 295 -29.68 15.69 -25.90
C LYS A 295 -29.64 15.37 -27.39
N GLN A 296 -30.63 14.58 -27.80
CA GLN A 296 -31.44 14.76 -29.01
C GLN A 296 -30.74 15.46 -30.18
N GLU A 297 -30.42 14.67 -31.21
CA GLU A 297 -30.97 14.83 -32.57
C GLU A 297 -30.96 13.47 -33.26
#